data_AF-A0A2A5BFS4-F1
#
_entry.id   AF-A0A2A5BFS4-F1
#
_cell.length_a   1.000
_cell.length_b   1.000
_cell.length_c   1.000
_cell.angle_alpha   90.00
_cell.angle_beta   90.00
_cell.angle_gamma   90.00
#
_symmetry.space_group_name_H-M   'P 1'
#
loop_
_entity.id
_entity.type
_entity.pdbx_description
1 polymer ?
#
loop_
_entity_poly.entity_id
_entity_poly.type
_entity_poly.pdbx_seq_one_letter_code
_entity_poly.pdbx_strand_id
1 'polypeptide(L)'
;MNNPGCVKLNQAAIDPHAVNEKPDDVLARLEGDQFVIVLNNFSRLDDVIAVIQRLLKRLSTPMQYNTQSVVLTASVGVAQYPKDGEDAETLLK
;
A
#
# COMPACT_ATOMS: atom_id res chain seq x y z
N MET A 1 -18.63 8.99 -9.63
CA MET A 1 -18.71 7.63 -9.08
C MET A 1 -17.33 7.30 -8.56
N ASN A 2 -17.17 7.29 -7.23
CA ASN A 2 -15.88 7.13 -6.57
C ASN A 2 -15.56 5.64 -6.47
N ASN A 3 -14.34 5.26 -6.87
CA ASN A 3 -13.91 3.87 -6.96
C ASN A 3 -12.77 3.63 -5.97
N PRO A 4 -13.02 3.10 -4.76
CA PRO A 4 -11.96 2.73 -3.82
C PRO A 4 -11.19 1.50 -4.31
N GLY A 5 -9.86 1.53 -4.18
CA GLY A 5 -8.97 0.41 -4.44
C GLY A 5 -8.21 0.06 -3.17
N CYS A 6 -8.03 -1.22 -2.87
CA CYS A 6 -7.25 -1.67 -1.73
C CYS A 6 -5.93 -2.30 -2.20
N VAL A 7 -4.84 -1.93 -1.54
CA VAL A 7 -3.50 -2.44 -1.76
C VAL A 7 -3.03 -3.04 -0.45
N LYS A 8 -2.77 -4.34 -0.42
CA LYS A 8 -2.14 -5.03 0.69
C LYS A 8 -0.63 -5.05 0.52
N LEU A 9 0.10 -4.82 1.61
CA LEU A 9 1.55 -4.82 1.68
C LEU A 9 2.04 -5.75 2.81
N ASN A 10 3.19 -6.40 2.62
CA ASN A 10 3.93 -7.06 3.72
C ASN A 10 5.32 -6.41 3.92
N GLN A 11 5.78 -6.37 5.17
CA GLN A 11 7.02 -5.80 5.76
C GLN A 11 7.14 -4.27 5.97
N ALA A 12 7.72 -3.91 7.13
CA ALA A 12 7.52 -2.67 7.89
C ALA A 12 8.58 -1.55 7.73
N ALA A 13 8.10 -0.34 7.44
CA ALA A 13 8.53 0.99 7.91
C ALA A 13 7.84 2.01 6.98
N ILE A 14 6.51 2.00 6.97
CA ILE A 14 5.76 2.85 6.05
C ILE A 14 5.53 4.18 6.75
N ASP A 15 6.27 5.19 6.34
CA ASP A 15 5.96 6.58 6.68
C ASP A 15 4.55 6.91 6.14
N PRO A 16 3.58 7.27 6.99
CA PRO A 16 2.23 7.61 6.56
C PRO A 16 2.23 8.74 5.53
N HIS A 17 3.17 9.69 5.63
CA HIS A 17 3.30 10.80 4.69
C HIS A 17 3.95 10.38 3.36
N ALA A 18 4.61 9.20 3.31
CA ALA A 18 5.17 8.67 2.08
C ALA A 18 4.12 8.02 1.15
N VAL A 19 2.97 7.65 1.72
CA VAL A 19 1.93 6.86 1.04
C VAL A 19 0.64 7.64 0.86
N ASN A 20 0.32 8.51 1.81
CA ASN A 20 -0.90 9.29 1.78
C ASN A 20 -0.78 10.43 0.74
N GLU A 21 -1.20 10.16 -0.51
CA GLU A 21 -1.13 11.13 -1.60
C GLU A 21 -2.34 12.07 -1.63
N LYS A 22 -3.48 11.63 -1.06
CA LYS A 22 -4.73 12.39 -1.01
C LYS A 22 -5.36 12.30 0.36
N PRO A 23 -6.08 13.33 0.85
CA PRO A 23 -6.67 13.35 2.20
C PRO A 23 -7.52 12.12 2.57
N ASP A 24 -8.13 11.48 1.58
CA ASP A 24 -9.02 10.33 1.77
C ASP A 24 -8.27 8.98 1.74
N ASP A 25 -6.97 8.94 1.40
CA ASP A 25 -6.21 7.69 1.39
C ASP A 25 -5.93 7.25 2.84
N VAL A 26 -6.11 5.96 3.09
CA VAL A 26 -5.96 5.36 4.43
C VAL A 26 -4.81 4.38 4.41
N LEU A 27 -3.90 4.50 5.38
CA LEU A 27 -2.89 3.49 5.69
C LEU A 27 -3.22 2.87 7.04
N ALA A 28 -3.38 1.56 7.07
CA ALA A 28 -3.64 0.79 8.29
C ALA A 28 -2.62 -0.35 8.41
N ARG A 29 -2.22 -0.66 9.64
CA ARG A 29 -1.52 -1.90 9.98
C ARG A 29 -2.57 -2.93 10.37
N LEU A 30 -2.56 -4.10 9.72
CA LEU A 30 -3.46 -5.19 10.07
C LEU A 30 -2.87 -6.00 11.21
N GLU A 31 -1.82 -6.77 10.91
CA GLU A 31 -1.20 -7.70 11.84
C GLU A 31 0.30 -7.81 11.54
N GLY A 32 1.12 -8.01 12.56
CA GLY A 32 2.56 -8.23 12.38
C GLY A 32 3.18 -7.16 11.47
N ASP A 33 3.65 -7.57 10.31
CA ASP A 33 4.28 -6.73 9.31
C ASP A 33 3.37 -6.44 8.09
N GLN A 34 2.09 -6.77 8.17
CA GLN A 34 1.09 -6.56 7.14
C GLN A 34 0.41 -5.20 7.26
N PHE A 35 0.33 -4.51 6.13
CA PHE A 35 -0.31 -3.21 6.01
C PHE A 35 -1.34 -3.22 4.88
N VAL A 36 -2.34 -2.37 5.00
CA VAL A 36 -3.33 -2.09 3.95
C VAL A 36 -3.31 -0.61 3.65
N ILE A 37 -3.27 -0.29 2.37
CA ILE A 37 -3.51 1.04 1.85
C ILE A 37 -4.85 1.01 1.12
N VAL A 38 -5.77 1.88 1.51
CA VAL A 38 -6.99 2.15 0.76
C VAL A 38 -6.74 3.43 -0.02
N LEU A 39 -6.67 3.31 -1.35
CA LEU A 39 -6.53 4.43 -2.26
C LEU A 39 -7.92 4.82 -2.76
N ASN A 40 -8.31 6.04 -2.45
CA ASN A 40 -9.60 6.58 -2.86
C ASN A 40 -9.44 7.48 -4.10
N ASN A 41 -10.51 7.56 -4.90
CA ASN A 41 -10.61 8.55 -5.98
C ASN A 41 -9.44 8.52 -6.98
N PHE A 42 -9.02 7.34 -7.43
CA PHE A 42 -8.07 7.21 -8.54
C PHE A 42 -8.82 7.19 -9.88
N SER A 43 -8.21 7.76 -10.92
CA SER A 43 -8.85 7.88 -12.24
C SER A 43 -8.57 6.66 -13.09
N ARG A 44 -7.35 6.11 -12.97
CA ARG A 44 -6.87 4.97 -13.75
C ARG A 44 -6.13 4.00 -12.85
N LEU A 45 -6.16 2.72 -13.20
CA LEU A 45 -5.39 1.69 -12.51
C LEU A 45 -3.88 1.99 -12.55
N ASP A 46 -3.41 2.68 -13.59
CA ASP A 46 -2.03 3.18 -13.69
C ASP A 46 -1.64 4.11 -12.53
N ASP A 47 -2.59 4.90 -11.98
CA ASP A 47 -2.34 5.75 -10.82
C ASP A 47 -2.00 4.91 -9.58
N VAL A 48 -2.74 3.81 -9.39
CA VAL A 48 -2.52 2.84 -8.30
C VAL A 48 -1.16 2.15 -8.47
N ILE A 49 -0.82 1.73 -9.70
CA ILE A 49 0.47 1.12 -10.01
C ILE A 49 1.62 2.09 -9.69
N ALA A 50 1.49 3.38 -10.04
CA ALA A 50 2.51 4.38 -9.77
C ALA A 50 2.78 4.55 -8.27
N VAL A 51 1.72 4.56 -7.44
CA VAL A 51 1.85 4.60 -5.98
C VAL A 51 2.60 3.37 -5.46
N ILE A 52 2.23 2.18 -5.93
CA ILE A 52 2.86 0.90 -5.53
C ILE A 52 4.35 0.89 -5.91
N GLN A 53 4.68 1.28 -7.13
CA GLN A 53 6.08 1.31 -7.59
C GLN A 53 6.92 2.29 -6.77
N ARG A 54 6.38 3.46 -6.44
CA ARG A 54 7.05 4.44 -5.57
C ARG A 54 7.29 3.89 -4.17
N LEU A 55 6.29 3.24 -3.59
CA LEU A 55 6.41 2.61 -2.28
C LEU A 55 7.48 1.51 -2.29
N LEU A 56 7.42 0.59 -3.25
CA LEU A 56 8.41 -0.48 -3.38
C LEU A 56 9.83 0.05 -3.55
N LYS A 57 10.01 1.12 -4.34
CA LYS A 57 11.30 1.79 -4.51
C LYS A 57 11.81 2.43 -3.21
N ARG A 58 10.92 2.99 -2.39
CA ARG A 58 11.28 3.56 -1.09
C ARG A 58 11.70 2.44 -0.12
N LEU A 59 10.94 1.35 -0.06
CA LEU A 59 11.25 0.20 0.79
C LEU A 59 12.56 -0.48 0.40
N SER A 60 12.89 -0.53 -0.90
CA SER A 60 14.16 -1.09 -1.38
C SER A 60 15.36 -0.14 -1.24
N THR A 61 15.15 1.07 -0.74
CA THR A 61 16.27 1.97 -0.45
C THR A 61 16.97 1.50 0.82
N PRO A 62 18.29 1.26 0.81
CA PRO A 62 19.01 0.81 2.00
C PRO A 62 18.83 1.79 3.15
N MET A 63 18.48 1.26 4.32
CA MET A 63 18.32 2.03 5.54
C MET A 63 19.28 1.54 6.61
N GLN A 64 19.80 2.48 7.40
CA GLN A 64 20.69 2.15 8.50
C GLN A 64 19.88 1.67 9.69
N TYR A 65 20.20 0.48 10.16
CA TYR A 65 19.69 -0.08 11.41
C TYR A 65 20.88 -0.44 12.30
N ASN A 66 21.09 0.35 13.34
CA ASN A 66 22.32 0.33 14.15
C ASN A 66 23.56 0.54 13.27
N THR A 67 24.43 -0.48 13.17
CA THR A 67 25.66 -0.46 12.37
C THR A 67 25.52 -1.23 11.06
N GLN A 68 24.33 -1.75 10.74
CA GLN A 68 24.07 -2.57 9.57
C GLN A 68 23.17 -1.83 8.57
N SER A 69 23.50 -1.96 7.30
CA SER A 69 22.63 -1.53 6.20
C SER A 69 21.66 -2.67 5.88
N VAL A 70 20.37 -2.37 5.98
CA VAL A 70 19.28 -3.31 5.70
C VAL A 70 18.49 -2.82 4.50
N VAL A 71 18.12 -3.75 3.62
CA VAL A 71 17.19 -3.48 2.51
C VAL A 71 15.91 -4.25 2.79
N LEU A 72 14.78 -3.55 2.77
CA LEU A 72 13.49 -4.20 2.91
C LEU A 72 13.01 -4.67 1.53
N THR A 73 12.31 -5.80 1.54
CA THR A 73 11.53 -6.26 0.38
C THR A 73 10.09 -6.37 0.83
N ALA A 74 9.17 -6.14 -0.10
CA ALA A 74 7.75 -6.20 0.16
C ALA A 74 7.04 -6.84 -1.03
N SER A 75 6.00 -7.59 -0.73
CA SER A 75 5.04 -8.17 -1.65
C SER A 75 3.77 -7.33 -1.60
N VAL A 76 3.15 -7.14 -2.77
CA VAL A 76 1.98 -6.28 -2.92
C VAL A 76 0.85 -7.04 -3.61
N GLY A 77 -0.32 -7.07 -2.97
CA GLY A 77 -1.57 -7.52 -3.57
C GLY A 77 -2.48 -6.32 -3.83
N VAL A 78 -3.19 -6.31 -4.95
CA VAL A 78 -4.13 -5.23 -5.30
C VAL A 78 -5.49 -5.83 -5.58
N ALA A 79 -6.53 -5.24 -5.01
CA ALA A 79 -7.91 -5.54 -5.34
C ALA A 79 -8.71 -4.24 -5.49
N GLN A 80 -9.71 -4.26 -6.37
CA GLN A 80 -10.51 -3.10 -6.76
C GLN A 80 -11.97 -3.34 -6.39
N TYR A 81 -12.54 -2.47 -5.57
CA TYR A 81 -13.99 -2.42 -5.40
C TYR A 81 -14.63 -1.76 -6.64
N PRO A 82 -15.82 -2.20 -7.09
CA PRO A 82 -16.51 -3.44 -6.71
C PRO A 82 -16.05 -4.67 -7.52
N LYS A 83 -15.09 -4.51 -8.44
CA LYS A 83 -14.68 -5.52 -9.43
C LYS A 83 -14.22 -6.86 -8.81
N ASP A 84 -13.43 -6.79 -7.76
CA ASP A 84 -12.79 -7.95 -7.11
C ASP A 84 -13.50 -8.34 -5.80
N GLY A 85 -14.57 -7.62 -5.43
CA GLY A 85 -15.35 -7.83 -4.20
C GLY A 85 -16.17 -6.60 -3.82
N GLU A 86 -17.33 -6.83 -3.20
CA GLU A 86 -18.26 -5.76 -2.78
C GLU A 86 -18.12 -5.39 -1.30
N ASP A 87 -17.28 -6.11 -0.55
CA ASP A 87 -17.07 -5.90 0.87
C ASP A 87 -15.59 -6.00 1.25
N ALA A 88 -15.23 -5.39 2.38
CA ALA A 88 -13.85 -5.33 2.84
C ALA A 88 -13.27 -6.71 3.16
N GLU A 89 -14.07 -7.66 3.63
CA GLU A 89 -13.58 -9.01 3.96
C GLU A 89 -13.16 -9.76 2.69
N THR A 90 -13.97 -9.68 1.63
CA THR A 90 -13.70 -10.27 0.32
C THR A 90 -12.45 -9.66 -0.33
N LEU A 91 -12.33 -8.33 -0.29
CA LEU A 91 -11.16 -7.62 -0.81
C LEU A 91 -9.89 -7.85 0.02
N LEU A 92 -10.07 -8.20 1.30
CA LEU A 92 -8.98 -8.50 2.25
C LEU A 92 -8.69 -9.99 2.42
N LYS A 93 -9.23 -10.88 1.58
CA LYS A 93 -8.73 -12.26 1.44
C LYS A 93 -7.44 -12.30 0.62
#